data_AF-A0AAJ1ENC6-F1
#
_entry.id   AF-A0AAJ1ENC6-F1
#
_cell.length_a   1.000
_cell.length_b   1.000
_cell.length_c   1.000
_cell.angle_alpha   90.00
_cell.angle_beta   90.00
_cell.angle_gamma   90.00
#
_symmetry.space_group_name_H-M   'P 1'
#
loop_
_entity.id
_entity.type
_entity.pdbx_description
1 polymer ?
#
loop_
_entity_poly.entity_id
_entity_poly.type
_entity_poly.pdbx_seq_one_letter_code
_entity_poly.pdbx_strand_id
1 'polypeptide(L)'
;MNARYPNLELLEYKARVALSQDEEFLKIFEEKKRNNKYAYAEIDAVMFPQVWGSTCTGFDVTEDGSPTLGGCAMTKEYTTVLHELATDTYIIFFGEKICYKVTNANAKFFEDLQKRRMASLSEAKRRY
;
A
#
# COMPACT_ATOMS: atom_id res chain seq x y z
N MET A 1 -20.89 -11.30 -0.94
CA MET A 1 -19.54 -11.23 -0.33
C MET A 1 -19.46 -9.97 0.50
N ASN A 2 -19.35 -10.12 1.83
CA ASN A 2 -19.12 -9.00 2.72
C ASN A 2 -17.63 -8.98 3.05
N ALA A 3 -16.91 -8.00 2.50
CA ALA A 3 -15.53 -7.71 2.92
C ALA A 3 -15.59 -7.08 4.31
N ARG A 4 -14.69 -7.50 5.21
CA ARG A 4 -14.58 -6.92 6.55
C ARG A 4 -14.00 -5.51 6.42
N TYR A 5 -14.58 -4.54 7.14
CA TYR A 5 -13.98 -3.21 7.20
C TYR A 5 -12.55 -3.29 7.78
N PRO A 6 -11.58 -2.58 7.20
CA PRO A 6 -10.23 -2.53 7.74
C PRO A 6 -10.23 -1.82 9.10
N ASN A 7 -9.40 -2.31 10.01
CA ASN A 7 -9.07 -1.60 11.24
C ASN A 7 -7.93 -0.61 10.92
N LEU A 8 -8.28 0.67 10.71
CA LEU A 8 -7.34 1.68 10.21
C LEU A 8 -6.19 1.92 11.18
N GLU A 9 -6.46 1.90 12.48
CA GLU A 9 -5.45 2.05 13.54
C GLU A 9 -4.43 0.92 13.50
N LEU A 10 -4.89 -0.31 13.25
CA LEU A 10 -4.01 -1.47 13.07
C LEU A 10 -3.19 -1.36 11.77
N LEU A 11 -3.79 -0.88 10.68
CA LEU A 11 -3.06 -0.71 9.42
C LEU A 11 -2.00 0.37 9.54
N GLU A 12 -2.32 1.50 10.18
CA GLU A 12 -1.37 2.57 10.46
C GLU A 12 -0.22 2.07 11.35
N TYR A 13 -0.51 1.29 12.40
CA TYR A 13 0.52 0.67 13.23
C TYR A 13 1.46 -0.21 12.40
N LYS A 14 0.91 -1.10 11.56
CA LYS A 14 1.71 -1.98 10.67
C LYS A 14 2.56 -1.17 9.69
N ALA A 15 2.00 -0.10 9.12
CA ALA A 15 2.71 0.81 8.24
C ALA A 15 3.88 1.49 8.94
N ARG A 16 3.66 2.03 10.15
CA ARG A 16 4.73 2.66 10.95
C ARG A 16 5.84 1.67 11.29
N VAL A 17 5.50 0.43 11.66
CA VAL A 17 6.49 -0.63 11.90
C VAL A 17 7.30 -0.92 10.63
N ALA A 18 6.63 -1.09 9.48
CA ALA A 18 7.31 -1.33 8.21
C ALA A 18 8.25 -0.17 7.82
N LEU A 19 7.80 1.08 7.93
CA LEU A 19 8.62 2.26 7.66
C LEU A 19 9.79 2.41 8.64
N SER A 20 9.63 2.03 9.91
CA SER A 20 10.72 2.07 10.90
C SER A 20 11.85 1.09 10.61
N GLN A 21 11.62 0.10 9.73
CA GLN A 21 12.61 -0.88 9.30
C GLN A 21 13.18 -0.57 7.91
N ASP A 22 12.70 0.50 7.27
CA ASP A 22 13.06 0.88 5.92
C ASP A 22 14.18 1.93 5.94
N GLU A 23 15.41 1.51 5.60
CA GLU A 23 16.59 2.38 5.67
C GLU A 23 16.51 3.61 4.76
N GLU A 24 15.86 3.49 3.60
CA GLU A 24 15.69 4.60 2.67
C GLU A 24 14.76 5.65 3.27
N PHE A 25 13.62 5.20 3.81
CA PHE A 25 12.68 6.05 4.52
C PHE A 25 13.34 6.77 5.70
N LEU A 26 14.08 6.03 6.55
CA LEU A 26 14.73 6.60 7.73
C LEU A 26 15.72 7.72 7.36
N LYS A 27 16.53 7.52 6.31
CA LYS A 27 17.48 8.53 5.83
C LYS A 27 16.76 9.81 5.37
N ILE A 28 15.73 9.68 4.53
CA ILE A 28 14.96 10.83 4.02
C ILE A 28 14.25 11.56 5.16
N PHE A 29 13.66 10.81 6.09
CA PHE A 29 12.92 11.36 7.22
C PHE A 29 13.85 12.12 8.19
N GLU A 30 15.03 11.58 8.48
CA GLU A 30 16.04 12.26 9.30
C GLU A 30 16.53 13.57 8.67
N GLU A 31 16.78 13.59 7.36
CA GLU A 31 17.16 14.80 6.64
C GLU A 31 16.07 15.88 6.73
N LYS A 32 14.81 15.50 6.52
CA LYS A 32 13.68 16.43 6.69
C LYS A 32 13.53 16.93 8.12
N LYS A 33 13.75 16.07 9.12
CA LYS A 33 13.71 16.46 10.53
C LYS A 33 14.83 17.41 10.94
N ARG A 34 16.01 17.32 10.31
CA ARG A 34 17.11 18.30 10.50
C ARG A 34 16.70 19.69 10.00
N ASN A 35 16.00 19.76 8.87
CA ASN A 35 15.53 21.01 8.28
C ASN A 35 14.26 21.56 8.96
N ASN A 36 13.44 20.69 9.55
CA ASN A 36 12.25 21.05 10.31
C ASN A 36 12.09 20.15 11.55
N LYS A 37 12.40 20.68 12.73
CA LYS A 37 12.29 19.94 14.01
C LYS A 37 10.85 19.50 14.36
N TYR A 38 9.85 20.11 13.73
CA TYR A 38 8.44 19.79 13.91
C TYR A 38 7.92 18.79 12.87
N ALA A 39 8.79 18.23 12.01
CA ALA A 39 8.41 17.18 11.08
C ALA A 39 7.89 15.96 11.86
N TYR A 40 6.62 15.63 11.63
CA TYR A 40 5.97 14.43 12.14
C TYR A 40 5.60 13.52 10.95
N ALA A 41 5.62 12.21 11.18
CA ALA A 41 5.14 11.24 10.21
C ALA A 41 3.60 11.21 10.24
N GLU A 42 3.01 12.24 9.65
CA GLU A 42 1.57 12.34 9.39
C GLU A 42 1.19 11.36 8.27
N ILE A 43 0.09 10.65 8.46
CA ILE A 43 -0.38 9.62 7.54
C ILE A 43 -1.84 9.89 7.20
N ASP A 44 -2.10 10.12 5.93
CA ASP A 44 -3.47 10.17 5.38
C ASP A 44 -3.91 8.79 4.90
N ALA A 45 -5.21 8.50 4.97
CA ALA A 45 -5.76 7.22 4.56
C ALA A 45 -6.90 7.39 3.54
N VAL A 46 -6.81 6.65 2.43
CA VAL A 46 -7.90 6.48 1.46
C VAL A 46 -8.29 5.01 1.43
N MET A 47 -9.56 4.70 1.70
CA MET A 47 -10.08 3.33 1.68
C MET A 47 -11.22 3.15 0.69
N PHE A 48 -11.23 2.02 0.00
CA PHE A 48 -12.33 1.65 -0.91
C PHE A 48 -12.41 0.13 -1.10
N PRO A 49 -13.62 -0.42 -1.34
CA PRO A 49 -13.74 -1.81 -1.72
C PRO A 49 -13.23 -2.03 -3.15
N GLN A 50 -12.48 -3.10 -3.37
CA GLN A 50 -12.02 -3.54 -4.69
C GLN A 50 -12.41 -5.01 -4.89
N VAL A 51 -12.68 -5.39 -6.14
CA VAL A 51 -13.03 -6.77 -6.51
C VAL A 51 -11.90 -7.37 -7.33
N TRP A 52 -11.51 -8.58 -6.98
CA TRP A 52 -10.43 -9.34 -7.59
C TRP A 52 -10.98 -10.60 -8.25
N GLY A 53 -10.39 -11.02 -9.37
CA GLY A 53 -10.73 -12.29 -10.03
C GLY A 53 -10.06 -13.52 -9.41
N SER A 54 -9.38 -13.35 -8.27
CA SER A 54 -8.59 -14.39 -7.60
C SER A 54 -8.82 -14.32 -6.09
N THR A 55 -8.79 -15.48 -5.43
CA THR A 55 -8.79 -15.56 -3.95
C THR A 55 -7.52 -14.99 -3.33
N CYS A 56 -6.44 -14.82 -4.11
CA CYS A 56 -5.19 -14.19 -3.65
C CYS A 56 -5.22 -12.67 -3.77
N THR A 57 -6.32 -12.06 -4.22
CA THR A 57 -6.45 -10.60 -4.38
C THR A 57 -5.32 -10.04 -5.24
N GLY A 58 -4.65 -8.96 -4.81
CA GLY A 58 -3.49 -8.40 -5.50
C GLY A 58 -2.16 -9.08 -5.18
N PHE A 59 -2.12 -10.13 -4.36
CA PHE A 59 -0.92 -10.90 -4.06
C PHE A 59 -0.70 -12.00 -5.11
N ASP A 60 -0.40 -11.59 -6.34
CA ASP A 60 -0.31 -12.46 -7.52
C ASP A 60 1.07 -13.10 -7.75
N VAL A 61 2.09 -12.66 -7.02
CA VAL A 61 3.42 -13.26 -7.02
C VAL A 61 3.95 -13.46 -5.60
N THR A 62 4.78 -14.48 -5.43
CA THR A 62 5.53 -14.82 -4.22
C THR A 62 6.82 -14.00 -4.11
N GLU A 63 7.54 -14.17 -3.01
CA GLU A 63 8.83 -13.50 -2.76
C GLU A 63 9.90 -13.85 -3.80
N ASP A 64 9.90 -15.09 -4.31
CA ASP A 64 10.80 -15.55 -5.38
C ASP A 64 10.35 -15.15 -6.80
N GLY A 65 9.21 -14.44 -6.91
CA GLY A 65 8.66 -13.95 -8.16
C GLY A 65 7.85 -14.98 -8.96
N SER A 66 7.64 -16.18 -8.42
CA SER A 66 6.73 -17.15 -9.02
C SER A 66 5.25 -16.75 -8.80
N PRO A 67 4.31 -17.19 -9.66
CA PRO A 67 2.90 -16.85 -9.47
C PRO A 67 2.31 -17.48 -8.20
N THR A 68 1.51 -16.73 -7.44
CA THR A 68 0.80 -17.26 -6.27
C THR A 68 -0.29 -18.24 -6.70
N LEU A 69 -0.44 -19.34 -5.96
CA LEU A 69 -1.55 -20.28 -6.14
C LEU A 69 -2.84 -19.72 -5.52
N GLY A 70 -3.74 -19.22 -6.36
CA GLY A 70 -5.07 -18.74 -5.97
C GLY A 70 -6.20 -19.45 -6.72
N GLY A 71 -7.37 -19.54 -6.10
CA GLY A 71 -8.58 -20.00 -6.76
C GLY A 71 -9.15 -18.95 -7.71
N CYS A 72 -9.71 -19.38 -8.84
CA CYS A 72 -10.45 -18.51 -9.74
C CYS A 72 -11.84 -18.21 -9.14
N ALA A 73 -11.91 -17.18 -8.32
CA ALA A 73 -13.14 -16.72 -7.68
C ALA A 73 -13.13 -15.21 -7.52
N MET A 74 -14.27 -14.59 -7.85
CA MET A 74 -14.48 -13.18 -7.55
C MET A 74 -14.37 -12.98 -6.04
N THR A 75 -13.49 -12.10 -5.60
CA THR A 75 -13.22 -11.84 -4.18
C THR A 75 -13.27 -10.33 -3.95
N LYS A 76 -14.20 -9.88 -3.11
CA LYS A 76 -14.27 -8.48 -2.68
C LYS A 76 -13.40 -8.31 -1.44
N GLU A 77 -12.48 -7.35 -1.47
CA GLU A 77 -11.60 -7.01 -0.37
C GLU A 77 -11.41 -5.48 -0.28
N TYR A 78 -11.22 -4.94 0.91
CA TYR A 78 -10.90 -3.51 1.04
C TYR A 78 -9.46 -3.22 0.64
N THR A 79 -9.28 -2.17 -0.16
CA THR A 79 -7.97 -1.57 -0.43
C THR A 79 -7.83 -0.35 0.45
N THR A 80 -6.70 -0.24 1.14
CA THR A 80 -6.34 0.96 1.91
C THR A 80 -5.02 1.49 1.39
N VAL A 81 -5.00 2.75 1.01
CA VAL A 81 -3.79 3.48 0.63
C VAL A 81 -3.48 4.44 1.77
N LEU A 82 -2.38 4.18 2.46
CA LEU A 82 -1.84 5.08 3.46
C LEU A 82 -0.77 5.95 2.80
N HIS A 83 -0.85 7.27 2.96
CA HIS A 83 0.09 8.23 2.43
C HIS A 83 0.84 8.88 3.57
N GLU A 84 2.11 8.51 3.72
CA GLU A 84 3.03 9.16 4.65
C GLU A 84 3.54 10.45 4.02
N LEU A 85 3.14 11.58 4.62
CA LEU A 85 3.30 12.91 4.02
C LEU A 85 4.74 13.43 4.10
N ALA A 86 5.51 13.01 5.10
CA ALA A 86 6.85 13.55 5.28
C ALA A 86 7.79 13.07 4.17
N THR A 87 7.67 11.86 3.65
CA THR A 87 8.55 11.30 2.61
C THR A 87 7.84 11.13 1.27
N ASP A 88 6.55 11.47 1.20
CA ASP A 88 5.68 11.22 0.04
C ASP A 88 5.64 9.72 -0.34
N THR A 89 5.52 8.88 0.69
CA THR A 89 5.51 7.42 0.55
C THR A 89 4.10 6.88 0.69
N TYR A 90 3.68 6.05 -0.25
CA TYR A 90 2.37 5.39 -0.22
C TYR A 90 2.53 3.92 0.13
N ILE A 91 1.70 3.41 1.05
CA ILE A 91 1.67 2.01 1.48
C ILE A 91 0.30 1.44 1.14
N ILE A 92 0.29 0.39 0.33
CA ILE A 92 -0.94 -0.19 -0.22
C ILE A 92 -1.22 -1.48 0.53
N PHE A 93 -2.41 -1.54 1.12
CA PHE A 93 -2.95 -2.73 1.76
C PHE A 93 -4.07 -3.32 0.91
N PHE A 94 -4.07 -4.65 0.82
CA PHE A 94 -5.26 -5.41 0.46
C PHE A 94 -5.72 -6.20 1.68
N GLY A 95 -6.92 -5.89 2.15
CA GLY A 95 -7.43 -6.32 3.45
C GLY A 95 -6.57 -5.74 4.57
N GLU A 96 -5.96 -6.62 5.37
CA GLU A 96 -5.11 -6.24 6.51
C GLU A 96 -3.61 -6.43 6.26
N LYS A 97 -3.20 -6.76 5.03
CA LYS A 97 -1.81 -7.05 4.67
C LYS A 97 -1.24 -5.98 3.76
N ILE A 98 -0.01 -5.53 4.05
CA ILE A 98 0.78 -4.69 3.14
C ILE A 98 1.09 -5.51 1.89
N CYS A 99 0.78 -4.95 0.72
CA CYS A 99 1.11 -5.56 -0.57
C CYS A 99 2.37 -4.94 -1.16
N TYR A 100 2.42 -3.62 -1.28
CA TYR A 100 3.58 -2.90 -1.79
C TYR A 100 3.62 -1.45 -1.31
N LYS A 101 4.77 -0.81 -1.55
CA LYS A 101 5.06 0.59 -1.27
C LYS A 101 5.34 1.33 -2.59
N VAL A 102 4.98 2.60 -2.68
CA VAL A 102 5.28 3.49 -3.82
C VAL A 102 5.94 4.77 -3.29
N THR A 103 7.16 5.07 -3.73
CA THR A 103 7.95 6.25 -3.28
C THR A 103 8.17 7.30 -4.38
N ASN A 104 7.73 7.03 -5.61
CA ASN A 104 7.77 7.96 -6.73
C ASN A 104 6.47 7.84 -7.52
N ALA A 105 5.36 8.18 -6.87
CA ALA A 105 4.02 8.00 -7.42
C ALA A 105 3.87 8.74 -8.75
N ASN A 106 3.58 7.99 -9.81
CA ASN A 106 3.43 8.54 -11.17
C ASN A 106 1.94 8.76 -11.53
N ALA A 107 1.69 9.32 -12.72
CA ALA A 107 0.33 9.61 -13.17
C ALA A 107 -0.60 8.37 -13.21
N LYS A 108 -0.06 7.16 -13.45
CA LYS A 108 -0.83 5.91 -13.46
C LYS A 108 -1.24 5.47 -12.07
N PHE A 109 -0.39 5.67 -11.06
CA PHE A 109 -0.76 5.45 -9.68
C PHE A 109 -1.98 6.30 -9.28
N PHE A 110 -1.95 7.60 -9.58
CA PHE A 110 -3.07 8.48 -9.25
C PHE A 110 -4.33 8.17 -10.07
N GLU A 111 -4.18 7.79 -11.35
CA GLU A 111 -5.29 7.33 -12.19
C GLU A 111 -5.99 6.11 -11.57
N ASP A 112 -5.21 5.13 -11.11
CA ASP A 112 -5.71 3.89 -10.52
C ASP A 112 -6.34 4.14 -9.14
N LEU A 113 -5.74 5.01 -8.32
CA LEU A 113 -6.29 5.46 -7.04
C LEU A 113 -7.63 6.17 -7.22
N GLN A 114 -7.72 7.12 -8.16
CA GLN A 114 -8.96 7.83 -8.48
C GLN A 114 -10.05 6.88 -8.98
N LYS A 115 -9.68 5.89 -9.80
CA LYS A 115 -10.59 4.85 -10.30
C LYS A 115 -10.89 3.77 -9.28
N ARG A 116 -10.26 3.79 -8.10
CA ARG A 116 -10.39 2.78 -7.04
C ARG A 116 -10.06 1.36 -7.54
N ARG A 117 -8.99 1.24 -8.32
CA ARG A 117 -8.54 0.01 -8.98
C ARG A 117 -7.02 -0.09 -8.92
N MET A 118 -6.49 -0.35 -7.73
CA MET A 118 -5.04 -0.53 -7.56
C MET A 118 -4.59 -1.84 -8.22
N ALA A 119 -3.49 -1.78 -8.96
CA ALA A 119 -2.82 -2.92 -9.55
C ALA A 119 -2.43 -4.02 -8.54
N SER A 120 -2.31 -5.26 -9.01
CA SER A 120 -1.69 -6.34 -8.25
C SER A 120 -0.19 -6.10 -8.06
N LEU A 121 0.48 -6.88 -7.21
CA LEU A 121 1.90 -6.72 -6.89
C LEU A 121 2.78 -6.79 -8.15
N SER A 122 2.56 -7.76 -9.03
CA SER A 122 3.36 -7.91 -10.25
C SER A 122 3.15 -6.77 -11.25
N GLU A 123 1.93 -6.26 -11.39
CA GLU A 123 1.60 -5.15 -12.27
C GLU A 123 2.11 -3.82 -11.70
N ALA A 124 1.94 -3.60 -10.39
CA ALA A 124 2.39 -2.40 -9.69
C ALA A 124 3.90 -2.16 -9.88
N LYS A 125 4.73 -3.21 -9.78
CA LYS A 125 6.19 -3.14 -10.00
C LYS A 125 6.61 -2.55 -11.35
N ARG A 126 5.74 -2.60 -12.36
CA ARG A 126 6.02 -2.14 -13.72
C ARG A 126 5.31 -0.84 -14.07
N ARG A 127 4.20 -0.57 -13.36
CA ARG A 127 3.23 0.48 -13.70
C ARG A 127 3.42 1.74 -12.86
N TYR A 128 3.84 1.59 -11.60
CA TYR A 128 4.05 2.67 -10.64
C TYR A 128 5.54 2.98 -10.53
#